data_AF-A0A7Y1XQJ6-F1
#
_entry.id   AF-A0A7Y1XQJ6-F1
#
_cell.length_a   1.000
_cell.length_b   1.000
_cell.length_c   1.000
_cell.angle_alpha   90.00
_cell.angle_beta   90.00
_cell.angle_gamma   90.00
#
_symmetry.space_group_name_H-M   'P 1'
#
loop_
_entity.id
_entity.type
_entity.pdbx_description
1 polymer ?
#
loop_
_entity_poly.entity_id
_entity_poly.type
_entity_poly.pdbx_seq_one_letter_code
_entity_poly.pdbx_strand_id
1 'polypeptide(L)'
;MGRLTEAIKHLLIINVLFYVVTYFVPNMEEKMFELFALFYPTSDFFQPWQFVSHMFMHGNTIHIIFNMYALWAFGSPLEQMWGRNKFLF
;
A
#
# COMPACT_ATOMS: atom_id res chain seq x y z
N MET A 1 5.36 -25.14 -1.55
CA MET A 1 5.05 -23.72 -1.78
C MET A 1 4.25 -23.22 -0.58
N GLY A 2 4.78 -22.27 0.18
CA GLY A 2 4.08 -21.75 1.37
C GLY A 2 2.73 -21.12 0.97
N ARG A 3 1.69 -21.36 1.77
CA ARG A 3 0.36 -20.80 1.51
C ARG A 3 0.43 -19.28 1.68
N LEU A 4 -0.18 -18.54 0.73
CA LEU A 4 -0.39 -17.10 0.88
C LEU A 4 -1.18 -16.87 2.18
N THR A 5 -0.63 -16.07 3.06
CA THR A 5 -1.25 -15.69 4.33
C THR A 5 -2.33 -14.65 4.10
N GLU A 6 -3.32 -14.61 5.00
CA GLU A 6 -4.44 -13.68 4.84
C GLU A 6 -3.97 -12.22 4.89
N ALA A 7 -3.01 -11.86 5.75
CA ALA A 7 -2.55 -10.46 5.84
C ALA A 7 -1.94 -9.98 4.51
N ILE A 8 -1.08 -10.79 3.90
CA ILE A 8 -0.48 -10.48 2.59
C ILE A 8 -1.54 -10.36 1.51
N LYS A 9 -2.52 -11.27 1.48
CA LYS A 9 -3.64 -11.18 0.55
C LYS A 9 -4.39 -9.84 0.68
N HIS A 10 -4.69 -9.40 1.91
CA HIS A 10 -5.37 -8.13 2.13
C HIS A 10 -4.49 -6.94 1.71
N LEU A 11 -3.20 -6.96 2.04
CA LEU A 11 -2.28 -5.91 1.61
C LEU A 11 -2.19 -5.82 0.08
N LEU A 12 -2.08 -6.95 -0.62
CA LEU A 12 -2.10 -6.97 -2.09
C LEU A 12 -3.40 -6.36 -2.65
N ILE A 13 -4.55 -6.74 -2.11
CA ILE A 13 -5.86 -6.21 -2.54
C ILE A 13 -5.92 -4.69 -2.33
N ILE A 14 -5.54 -4.20 -1.15
CA ILE A 14 -5.61 -2.77 -0.82
C ILE A 14 -4.69 -1.96 -1.76
N ASN A 15 -3.45 -2.41 -1.98
CA ASN A 15 -2.51 -1.73 -2.88
C ASN A 15 -3.05 -1.65 -4.33
N VAL A 16 -3.62 -2.74 -4.84
CA VAL A 16 -4.22 -2.76 -6.17
C VAL A 16 -5.44 -1.84 -6.24
N LEU A 17 -6.31 -1.84 -5.23
CA LEU A 17 -7.47 -0.95 -5.18
C LEU A 17 -7.07 0.52 -5.17
N PHE A 18 -6.10 0.91 -4.35
CA PHE A 18 -5.57 2.28 -4.32
C PHE A 18 -5.04 2.71 -5.69
N TYR A 19 -4.27 1.84 -6.35
CA TYR A 19 -3.74 2.11 -7.68
C TYR A 19 -4.83 2.23 -8.74
N VAL A 20 -5.81 1.31 -8.73
CA VAL A 20 -6.93 1.33 -9.68
C VAL A 20 -7.76 2.60 -9.51
N VAL A 21 -8.09 2.98 -8.27
CA VAL A 21 -8.85 4.21 -8.01
C VAL A 21 -8.06 5.43 -8.46
N THR A 22 -6.75 5.48 -8.18
CA THR A 22 -5.89 6.62 -8.53
C THR A 22 -5.82 6.85 -10.04
N TYR A 23 -5.62 5.79 -10.85
CA TYR A 23 -5.31 5.95 -12.27
C TYR A 23 -6.45 5.61 -13.24
N PHE A 24 -7.46 4.85 -12.81
CA PHE A 24 -8.53 4.37 -13.71
C PHE A 24 -9.89 4.98 -13.40
N VAL A 25 -10.05 5.70 -12.28
CA VAL A 25 -11.27 6.46 -12.00
C VAL A 25 -11.05 7.92 -12.45
N PRO A 26 -11.94 8.50 -13.30
CA PRO A 26 -11.76 9.85 -13.81
C PRO A 26 -11.63 10.90 -12.70
N ASN A 27 -10.68 11.82 -12.86
CA ASN A 27 -10.41 12.94 -11.94
C ASN A 27 -10.06 12.54 -10.50
N MET A 28 -9.57 11.31 -10.29
CA MET A 28 -9.18 10.84 -8.95
C MET A 28 -7.69 10.96 -8.65
N GLU A 29 -6.81 11.04 -9.66
CA GLU A 29 -5.37 11.00 -9.44
C GLU A 29 -4.90 12.06 -8.44
N GLU A 30 -5.14 13.34 -8.73
CA GLU A 30 -4.77 14.47 -7.86
C GLU A 30 -5.39 14.33 -6.46
N LYS A 31 -6.69 14.02 -6.39
CA LYS A 31 -7.42 13.86 -5.13
C LYS A 31 -6.87 12.72 -4.26
N MET A 32 -6.47 11.61 -4.87
CA MET A 32 -5.89 10.46 -4.16
C MET A 32 -4.51 10.81 -3.62
N PHE A 33 -3.68 11.52 -4.40
CA PHE A 33 -2.38 11.99 -3.91
C PHE A 33 -2.55 13.02 -2.79
N GLU A 34 -3.43 14.01 -2.92
CA GLU A 34 -3.69 15.00 -1.88
C GLU A 34 -4.17 14.37 -0.56
N LEU A 35 -5.11 13.42 -0.64
CA LEU A 35 -5.69 12.80 0.56
C LEU A 35 -4.78 11.76 1.23
N PHE A 36 -3.98 11.02 0.45
CA PHE A 36 -3.32 9.81 0.95
C PHE A 36 -1.80 9.81 0.84
N ALA A 37 -1.18 10.66 0.03
CA ALA A 37 0.29 10.80 0.03
C ALA A 37 0.75 11.56 1.28
N LEU A 38 2.01 11.32 1.70
CA LEU A 38 2.56 11.96 2.89
C LEU A 38 3.07 13.36 2.55
N PHE A 39 2.39 14.38 3.08
CA PHE A 39 2.86 15.76 3.07
C PHE A 39 3.70 16.05 4.31
N TYR A 40 4.53 17.10 4.24
CA TYR A 40 5.20 17.61 5.44
C TYR A 40 4.16 18.10 6.46
N PRO A 41 4.36 17.89 7.77
CA PRO A 41 3.40 18.32 8.79
C PRO A 41 3.02 19.81 8.78
N THR A 42 3.83 20.66 8.14
CA THR A 42 3.57 22.10 7.99
C THR A 42 2.76 22.45 6.73
N SER A 43 2.38 21.47 5.91
CA SER A 43 1.58 21.68 4.70
C SER A 43 0.09 21.79 5.05
N ASP A 44 -0.64 22.66 4.35
CA ASP A 44 -2.11 22.74 4.46
C ASP A 44 -2.82 21.46 4.00
N PHE A 45 -2.15 20.62 3.20
CA PHE A 45 -2.65 19.32 2.74
C PHE A 45 -2.31 18.17 3.69
N PHE A 46 -1.58 18.43 4.78
CA PHE A 46 -1.19 17.38 5.71
C PHE A 46 -2.39 16.86 6.49
N GLN A 47 -2.46 15.53 6.61
CA GLN A 47 -3.48 14.85 7.40
C GLN A 47 -2.86 13.71 8.21
N PRO A 48 -3.26 13.49 9.48
CA PRO A 48 -2.61 12.50 10.35
C PRO A 48 -2.61 11.06 9.82
N TRP A 49 -3.63 10.67 9.05
CA TRP A 49 -3.70 9.32 8.48
C TRP A 49 -2.66 9.05 7.39
N GLN A 50 -2.03 10.10 6.85
CA GLN A 50 -1.01 9.99 5.81
C GLN A 50 0.21 9.19 6.26
N PHE A 51 0.51 9.14 7.57
CA PHE A 51 1.59 8.29 8.11
C PHE A 51 1.40 6.80 7.79
N VAL A 52 0.16 6.35 7.60
CA VAL A 52 -0.15 4.97 7.23
C VAL A 52 -0.59 4.88 5.76
N SER A 53 -1.45 5.80 5.30
CA SER A 53 -2.04 5.68 3.96
C SER A 53 -1.03 5.83 2.83
N HIS A 54 0.05 6.58 3.04
CA HIS A 54 1.06 6.81 1.99
C HIS A 54 1.73 5.50 1.54
N MET A 55 1.76 4.48 2.40
CA MET A 55 2.33 3.17 2.09
C MET A 55 1.56 2.44 0.97
N PHE A 56 0.31 2.82 0.69
CA PHE A 56 -0.51 2.23 -0.35
C PHE A 56 -0.51 3.02 -1.67
N MET A 57 0.08 4.23 -1.69
CA MET A 57 0.18 5.07 -2.88
C MET A 57 1.35 4.63 -3.77
N HIS A 58 1.12 4.57 -5.08
CA HIS A 58 2.11 4.13 -6.05
C HIS A 58 2.13 5.10 -7.23
N GLY A 59 3.31 5.64 -7.58
CA GLY A 59 3.44 6.67 -8.62
C GLY A 59 3.49 6.19 -10.06
N ASN A 60 3.62 4.88 -10.32
CA ASN A 60 3.63 4.32 -11.67
C ASN A 60 3.43 2.79 -11.68
N THR A 61 3.15 2.25 -12.87
CA THR A 61 2.88 0.81 -13.08
C THR A 61 4.04 -0.09 -12.69
N ILE A 62 5.28 0.28 -13.01
CA ILE A 62 6.47 -0.55 -12.71
C ILE A 62 6.66 -0.64 -11.19
N HIS A 63 6.46 0.48 -10.50
CA HIS A 63 6.60 0.57 -9.05
C HIS A 63 5.63 -0.36 -8.33
N ILE A 64 4.34 -0.35 -8.69
CA ILE A 64 3.36 -1.27 -8.08
C ILE A 64 3.66 -2.73 -8.41
N ILE A 65 4.01 -3.06 -9.66
CA ILE A 65 4.30 -4.46 -10.03
C ILE A 65 5.45 -5.02 -9.20
N PHE A 66 6.55 -4.28 -9.07
CA PHE A 66 7.71 -4.74 -8.30
C PHE A 66 7.40 -4.87 -6.81
N ASN A 67 6.65 -3.93 -6.22
CA ASN A 67 6.24 -4.01 -4.82
C ASN A 67 5.31 -5.19 -4.56
N MET A 68 4.32 -5.44 -5.44
CA MET A 68 3.40 -6.57 -5.29
C MET A 68 4.14 -7.89 -5.44
N TYR A 69 5.11 -7.98 -6.36
CA TYR A 69 5.98 -9.14 -6.48
C TYR A 69 6.80 -9.39 -5.21
N ALA A 70 7.45 -8.35 -4.67
CA ALA A 70 8.23 -8.45 -3.44
C ALA A 70 7.35 -8.86 -2.24
N LEU A 71 6.18 -8.24 -2.11
CA LEU A 71 5.23 -8.53 -1.04
C LEU A 71 4.70 -9.98 -1.13
N TRP A 72 4.42 -10.47 -2.33
CA TRP A 72 4.02 -11.86 -2.55
C TRP A 72 5.17 -12.85 -2.27
N ALA A 73 6.38 -12.55 -2.74
CA ALA A 73 7.54 -13.43 -2.61
C ALA A 73 8.06 -13.53 -1.16
N PHE A 74 8.09 -12.41 -0.43
CA PHE A 74 8.71 -12.32 0.89
C PHE A 74 7.71 -12.19 2.03
N GLY A 75 6.51 -11.70 1.78
CA GLY A 75 5.54 -11.36 2.83
C GLY A 75 5.07 -12.58 3.63
N SER A 76 4.63 -13.65 2.97
CA SER A 76 4.11 -14.83 3.69
C SER A 76 5.18 -15.58 4.49
N PRO A 77 6.41 -15.78 3.98
CA PRO A 77 7.52 -16.28 4.80
C PRO A 77 7.80 -15.41 6.02
N LEU A 78 7.85 -14.08 5.87
CA LEU A 78 8.10 -13.15 6.98
C LEU A 78 6.98 -13.19 8.03
N GLU A 79 5.71 -13.20 7.61
CA GLU A 79 4.57 -13.30 8.52
C GLU A 79 4.58 -14.61 9.31
N GLN A 80 4.93 -15.74 8.67
CA GLN A 80 5.02 -17.03 9.34
C GLN A 80 6.17 -17.08 10.36
N MET A 81 7.29 -16.42 10.08
CA MET A 81 8.44 -16.36 10.99
C MET A 81 8.18 -15.46 12.21
N TRP A 82 7.53 -14.32 12.02
CA TRP A 82 7.36 -13.32 13.10
C TRP A 82 6.02 -13.45 13.84
N GLY A 83 5.04 -14.10 13.21
CA GLY A 83 3.66 -14.12 13.66
C GLY A 83 2.91 -12.86 13.23
N ARG A 84 1.60 -13.01 12.99
CA ARG A 84 0.76 -11.97 12.36
C ARG A 84 0.84 -10.60 13.03
N ASN A 85 0.82 -10.55 14.36
CA ASN A 85 0.82 -9.27 15.08
C ASN A 85 2.13 -8.51 14.86
N LYS A 86 3.28 -9.17 15.03
CA LYS A 86 4.61 -8.57 14.82
C LYS A 86 4.90 -8.21 13.36
N PHE A 87 4.27 -8.92 12.44
CA PHE A 87 4.38 -8.62 11.02
C PHE A 87 3.65 -7.31 10.65
N LEU A 88 2.55 -7.00 11.34
CA LEU A 88 1.76 -5.79 11.08
C LEU A 88 2.18 -4.61 11.97
N PHE A 89 2.66 -4.84 13.21
CA PHE A 89 3.00 -3.84 14.23
C PHE A 89 4.07 -4.35 15.21
#